data_AF-A0A263NKW8-F1
#
_entry.id   AF-A0A263NKW8-F1
#
_cell.length_a   1.000
_cell.length_b   1.000
_cell.length_c   1.000
_cell.angle_alpha   90.00
_cell.angle_beta   90.00
_cell.angle_gamma   90.00
#
_symmetry.space_group_name_H-M   'P 1'
#
loop_
_entity.id
_entity.type
_entity.pdbx_description
1 polymer ?
#
loop_
_entity_poly.entity_id
_entity_poly.type
_entity_poly.pdbx_seq_one_letter_code
_entity_poly.pdbx_strand_id
1 'polypeptide(L)'
;MRKTKIITAPKPTSGSYSGTIKNTGLSQRETLEEIMINLATALGAKEIHKALTDRLSYIYEVQYPGLGSFQSASNTILELSRAVANKAKS
;
A
#
# COMPACT_ATOMS: atom_id res chain seq x y z
N MET A 1 -20.83 -7.78 2.04
CA MET A 1 -20.35 -6.69 1.14
C MET A 1 -19.73 -7.30 -0.11
N ARG A 2 -20.05 -6.79 -1.31
CA ARG A 2 -19.57 -7.34 -2.59
C ARG A 2 -18.14 -6.85 -2.86
N LYS A 3 -17.19 -7.74 -3.20
CA LYS A 3 -15.83 -7.34 -3.59
C LYS A 3 -15.89 -6.53 -4.90
N THR A 4 -15.23 -5.38 -4.93
CA THR A 4 -14.99 -4.62 -6.17
C THR A 4 -14.20 -5.49 -7.14
N LYS A 5 -14.49 -5.36 -8.44
CA LYS A 5 -13.79 -6.10 -9.51
C LYS A 5 -13.07 -5.09 -10.41
N ILE A 6 -11.86 -5.44 -10.82
CA ILE A 6 -11.19 -4.76 -11.94
C ILE A 6 -11.83 -5.28 -13.22
N ILE A 7 -12.27 -4.38 -14.09
CA ILE A 7 -12.80 -4.69 -15.41
C ILE A 7 -12.03 -3.89 -16.46
N THR A 8 -11.93 -4.42 -17.67
CA THR A 8 -11.35 -3.67 -18.79
C THR A 8 -12.25 -2.50 -19.17
N ALA A 9 -11.67 -1.32 -19.34
CA ALA A 9 -12.41 -0.14 -19.74
C ALA A 9 -12.97 -0.31 -21.17
N PRO A 10 -14.18 0.23 -21.47
CA PRO A 10 -14.69 0.27 -22.83
C PRO A 10 -13.75 1.08 -23.74
N LYS A 11 -13.79 0.79 -25.04
CA LYS A 11 -13.00 1.55 -26.03
C LYS A 11 -13.54 2.98 -26.12
N PRO A 12 -12.70 4.02 -25.95
CA PRO A 12 -13.13 5.40 -26.02
C PRO A 12 -13.54 5.75 -27.45
N THR A 13 -14.61 6.54 -27.59
CA THR A 13 -15.11 7.02 -28.88
C THR A 13 -14.10 7.89 -29.63
N SER A 14 -13.24 8.61 -28.91
CA SER A 14 -12.14 9.42 -29.46
C SER A 14 -10.89 8.62 -29.81
N GLY A 15 -10.84 7.31 -29.54
CA GLY A 15 -9.70 6.44 -29.83
C GLY A 15 -8.51 6.56 -28.86
N SER A 16 -8.57 7.42 -27.84
CA SER A 16 -7.49 7.61 -26.85
C SER A 16 -7.99 7.62 -25.41
N TYR A 17 -7.15 7.15 -24.49
CA TYR A 17 -7.37 7.27 -23.05
C TYR A 17 -6.54 8.45 -22.51
N SER A 18 -7.13 9.26 -21.64
CA SER A 18 -6.38 10.24 -20.84
C SER A 18 -6.06 9.62 -19.48
N GLY A 19 -4.82 9.79 -19.03
CA GLY A 19 -4.38 9.26 -17.74
C GLY A 19 -3.13 9.96 -17.26
N THR A 20 -2.96 10.01 -15.95
CA THR A 20 -1.74 10.44 -15.29
C THR A 20 -1.03 9.21 -14.75
N ILE A 21 0.28 9.08 -15.02
CA ILE A 21 1.03 7.85 -14.69
C ILE A 21 1.76 8.01 -13.35
N LYS A 22 2.17 9.23 -13.00
CA LYS A 22 2.73 9.63 -11.70
C LYS A 22 2.90 11.17 -11.70
N ASN A 23 2.44 11.87 -10.67
CA ASN A 23 2.68 13.31 -10.52
C ASN A 23 3.25 13.67 -9.14
N THR A 24 4.07 12.75 -8.61
CA THR A 24 4.75 12.92 -7.32
C THR A 24 6.24 13.00 -7.58
N GLY A 25 6.96 13.93 -6.95
CA GLY A 25 8.43 14.00 -6.98
C GLY A 25 9.14 12.84 -6.26
N LEU A 26 8.37 11.87 -5.74
CA LEU A 26 8.86 10.74 -4.96
C LEU A 26 9.42 9.62 -5.85
N SER A 27 10.47 8.96 -5.39
CA SER A 27 10.92 7.66 -5.91
C SER A 27 9.88 6.57 -5.66
N GLN A 28 10.00 5.42 -6.34
CA GLN A 28 9.08 4.30 -6.13
C GLN A 28 9.07 3.83 -4.66
N ARG A 29 10.24 3.83 -4.01
CA ARG A 29 10.36 3.46 -2.60
C ARG A 29 9.62 4.43 -1.70
N GLU A 30 9.84 5.73 -1.90
CA GLU A 30 9.15 6.78 -1.12
C GLU A 30 7.64 6.70 -1.31
N THR A 31 7.15 6.43 -2.53
CA THR A 31 5.71 6.20 -2.77
C THR A 31 5.18 5.01 -1.97
N LEU A 32 5.89 3.88 -1.92
CA LEU A 32 5.46 2.71 -1.15
C LEU A 32 5.50 2.99 0.36
N GLU A 33 6.53 3.67 0.84
CA GLU A 33 6.66 4.06 2.25
C GLU A 33 5.56 5.04 2.67
N GLU A 34 5.21 6.00 1.83
CA GLU A 34 4.10 6.92 2.07
C GLU A 34 2.76 6.18 2.13
N ILE A 35 2.51 5.22 1.24
CA ILE A 35 1.31 4.37 1.30
C ILE A 35 1.26 3.59 2.62
N MET A 36 2.38 2.99 3.04
CA MET A 36 2.46 2.28 4.32
C MET A 36 2.17 3.19 5.50
N ILE A 37 2.79 4.37 5.56
CA ILE A 37 2.57 5.37 6.61
C ILE A 37 1.09 5.76 6.69
N ASN A 38 0.46 6.07 5.55
CA ASN A 38 -0.94 6.49 5.52
C ASN A 38 -1.89 5.40 6.03
N LEU A 39 -1.70 4.15 5.61
CA LEU A 39 -2.53 3.04 6.05
C LEU A 39 -2.31 2.68 7.52
N ALA A 40 -1.05 2.66 7.96
CA ALA A 40 -0.69 2.41 9.36
C ALA A 40 -1.25 3.51 10.29
N THR A 41 -1.19 4.76 9.85
CA THR A 41 -1.78 5.92 10.55
C THR A 41 -3.29 5.76 10.71
N ALA A 42 -4.01 5.35 9.66
CA ALA A 42 -5.45 5.11 9.72
C ALA A 42 -5.84 3.99 10.72
N LEU A 43 -4.95 3.02 10.92
CA LEU A 43 -5.13 1.97 11.92
C LEU A 43 -4.81 2.43 13.34
N GLY A 44 -4.00 3.47 13.50
CA GLY A 44 -3.51 3.98 14.78
C GLY A 44 -2.14 3.42 15.18
N ALA A 45 -1.40 2.82 14.24
CA ALA A 45 -0.02 2.43 14.48
C ALA A 45 0.86 3.69 14.57
N LYS A 46 1.85 3.68 15.47
CA LYS A 46 2.74 4.82 15.69
C LYS A 46 4.03 4.72 14.89
N GLU A 47 4.48 3.50 14.63
CA GLU A 47 5.83 3.23 14.13
C GLU A 47 5.83 2.09 13.12
N ILE A 48 6.74 2.18 12.15
CA ILE A 48 7.08 1.11 11.20
C ILE A 48 8.60 0.95 11.26
N HIS A 49 9.07 -0.20 11.68
CA HIS A 49 10.50 -0.51 11.65
C HIS A 49 10.93 -0.84 10.23
N LYS A 50 12.12 -0.37 9.84
CA LYS A 50 12.72 -0.61 8.53
C LYS A 50 14.09 -1.24 8.72
N ALA A 51 14.35 -2.36 8.06
CA ALA A 51 15.63 -3.04 8.09
C ALA A 51 16.13 -3.29 6.66
N LEU A 52 17.46 -3.27 6.49
CA LEU A 52 18.11 -3.63 5.22
C LEU A 52 18.55 -5.09 5.31
N THR A 53 18.18 -5.89 4.31
CA THR A 53 18.64 -7.28 4.19
C THR A 53 20.03 -7.35 3.57
N ASP A 54 20.70 -8.48 3.75
CA ASP A 54 22.01 -8.78 3.11
C ASP A 54 21.97 -8.70 1.58
N ARG A 55 20.76 -8.79 0.99
CA ARG A 55 20.50 -8.64 -0.46
C ARG A 55 20.16 -7.20 -0.86
N LEU A 56 20.53 -6.22 -0.04
CA LEU A 56 20.31 -4.78 -0.29
C LEU A 56 18.84 -4.41 -0.55
N SER A 57 17.91 -5.19 0.02
CA SER A 57 16.46 -4.95 -0.08
C SER A 57 15.92 -4.56 1.29
N TYR A 58 15.07 -3.53 1.34
CA TYR A 58 14.42 -3.13 2.59
C TYR A 58 13.21 -4.01 2.91
N ILE A 59 13.06 -4.32 4.20
CA ILE A 59 11.90 -4.99 4.79
C ILE A 59 11.35 -4.13 5.93
N TYR A 60 10.05 -4.30 6.20
CA TYR A 60 9.27 -3.43 7.06
C TYR A 60 8.42 -4.24 8.02
N GLU A 61 8.33 -3.78 9.26
CA GLU A 61 7.48 -4.35 10.30
C GLU A 61 6.62 -3.23 10.92
N VAL A 62 5.30 -3.40 10.89
CA VAL A 62 4.37 -2.42 11.46
C VAL A 62 4.17 -2.73 12.93
N GLN A 63 4.45 -1.76 13.79
CA GLN A 63 4.21 -1.88 15.23
C GLN A 63 2.73 -1.70 15.54
N TYR A 64 1.94 -2.73 15.22
CA TYR A 64 0.50 -2.77 15.42
C TYR A 64 0.04 -4.19 15.80
N PRO A 65 -0.92 -4.34 16.74
CA PRO A 65 -1.42 -5.66 17.12
C PRO A 65 -1.86 -6.49 15.91
N GLY A 66 -1.23 -7.65 15.73
CA GLY A 66 -1.53 -8.58 14.63
C GLY A 66 -0.74 -8.39 13.33
N LEU A 67 0.21 -7.45 13.24
CA LEU A 67 1.04 -7.19 12.04
C LEU A 67 2.57 -7.27 12.28
N GLY A 68 3.01 -7.82 13.43
CA GLY A 68 4.40 -7.79 13.91
C GLY A 68 5.36 -8.77 13.23
N SER A 69 5.46 -8.74 11.90
CA SER A 69 6.50 -9.46 11.17
C SER A 69 7.14 -8.59 10.11
N PHE A 70 8.46 -8.74 9.91
CA PHE A 70 9.17 -8.06 8.83
C PHE A 70 8.83 -8.67 7.48
N GLN A 71 8.43 -7.84 6.53
CA GLN A 71 8.03 -8.27 5.19
C GLN A 71 8.46 -7.25 4.12
N SER A 72 8.31 -7.60 2.84
CA SER A 72 8.51 -6.66 1.74
C SER A 72 7.44 -5.56 1.75
N ALA A 73 7.76 -4.37 1.23
CA ALA A 73 6.83 -3.24 1.20
C ALA A 73 5.46 -3.59 0.60
N SER A 74 5.41 -4.36 -0.49
CA SER A 74 4.15 -4.77 -1.13
C SER A 74 3.30 -5.67 -0.24
N ASN A 75 3.91 -6.60 0.49
CA ASN A 75 3.20 -7.46 1.43
C ASN A 75 2.67 -6.66 2.61
N THR A 76 3.51 -5.77 3.18
CA THR A 76 3.10 -4.86 4.26
C THR A 76 1.91 -3.98 3.85
N ILE A 77 1.93 -3.40 2.65
CA ILE A 77 0.81 -2.62 2.11
C ILE A 77 -0.46 -3.46 1.99
N LEU A 78 -0.34 -4.71 1.51
CA LEU A 78 -1.49 -5.59 1.35
C LEU A 78 -2.14 -5.96 2.70
N GLU A 79 -1.32 -6.27 3.71
CA GLU A 79 -1.82 -6.57 5.06
C GLU A 79 -2.47 -5.35 5.71
N LEU A 80 -1.81 -4.19 5.65
CA LEU A 80 -2.35 -2.91 6.12
C LEU A 80 -3.69 -2.58 5.44
N SER A 81 -3.76 -2.73 4.11
CA SER A 81 -5.00 -2.48 3.35
C SER A 81 -6.14 -3.38 3.80
N ARG A 82 -5.87 -4.66 4.09
CA ARG A 82 -6.86 -5.62 4.60
C ARG A 82 -7.32 -5.24 6.01
N ALA A 83 -6.39 -4.85 6.88
CA ALA A 83 -6.71 -4.40 8.23
C ALA A 83 -7.60 -3.14 8.21
N VAL A 84 -7.27 -2.15 7.38
CA VAL A 84 -8.09 -0.93 7.21
C VAL A 84 -9.49 -1.29 6.71
N ALA A 85 -9.60 -2.14 5.70
CA ALA A 85 -10.88 -2.58 5.16
C ALA A 85 -11.72 -3.39 6.17
N ASN A 86 -11.09 -4.02 7.16
CA ASN A 86 -11.80 -4.71 8.25
C ASN A 86 -12.23 -3.74 9.35
N LYS A 87 -11.37 -2.78 9.74
CA LYS A 87 -11.71 -1.72 10.70
C LYS A 87 -12.91 -0.89 10.23
N ALA A 88 -13.03 -0.62 8.93
CA ALA A 88 -14.17 0.09 8.37
C ALA A 88 -15.52 -0.69 8.39
N LYS A 89 -15.51 -1.98 8.76
CA LYS A 89 -16.73 -2.81 8.91
C LYS A 89 -17.21 -2.91 10.35
N SER A 90 -16.36 -2.57 11.32
CA SER A 90 -16.63 -2.59 12.76
C SER A 90 -17.24 -1.25 13.19
#